data_AF-A0AA35XKE3-F1
#
_entry.id   AF-A0AA35XKE3-F1
#
_cell.length_a   1.000
_cell.length_b   1.000
_cell.length_c   1.000
_cell.angle_alpha   90.00
_cell.angle_beta   90.00
_cell.angle_gamma   90.00
#
_symmetry.space_group_name_H-M   'P 1'
#
loop_
_entity.id
_entity.type
_entity.pdbx_description
1 polymer ?
#
loop_
_entity_poly.entity_id
_entity_poly.type
_entity_poly.pdbx_seq_one_letter_code
_entity_poly.pdbx_strand_id
1 'polypeptide(L)'
;MKSFLKNWNIRKKINKMNLHVKKNRAQRPSYRDFFMAMAFLSSTRSKDIKYQIGVCLVTPAPHRLVALGYNGMPDGRGFKDDKMDWGSVQSEYNCHAEVNTMIAGYRREADLSACTLYVTLSPCHDCSKLVAQSGIKNVVFAQYFHNGRDMFETLGRLPDMNITRYEYMESGYGNIAKMTIDLKDLSIKLDESSTIPQTKWKPEEDGNRCPMCLSGGYQKPDKDVCPLCNKSVPEIPEQNTKGRRDVDFPLDDYFMSLAVLATCRSVISKRVGACLVYKEPRRAISVGYNGYIDGLSDGKKTEYVCCAEFNAIVSAYRYHADLTSATLYTTGVPCSRCATKIIQSGIKTVVHGGEENPMEQEPREVFYWGKVATLKYECQTKKPIIEIDLRGLVVDQR
;
A
#
# COMPACT_ATOMS: atom_id res chain seq x y z
N MET A 1 34.28 -14.12 38.78
CA MET A 1 33.94 -14.65 37.43
C MET A 1 33.59 -16.15 37.39
N LYS A 2 33.91 -16.98 38.40
CA LYS A 2 33.54 -18.42 38.42
C LYS A 2 32.24 -18.78 39.17
N SER A 3 31.48 -17.82 39.71
CA SER A 3 30.19 -18.09 40.39
C SER A 3 28.95 -17.91 39.51
N PHE A 4 29.09 -17.42 38.28
CA PHE A 4 27.94 -17.10 37.40
C PHE A 4 27.45 -18.28 36.54
N LEU A 5 28.13 -19.43 36.57
CA LEU A 5 27.85 -20.57 35.68
C LEU A 5 27.03 -21.70 36.31
N LYS A 6 26.58 -21.59 37.58
CA LYS A 6 25.85 -22.68 38.25
C LYS A 6 24.34 -22.74 38.00
N ASN A 7 23.74 -21.75 37.31
CA ASN A 7 22.31 -21.77 36.96
C ASN A 7 22.03 -22.28 35.54
N TRP A 8 22.91 -23.12 34.99
CA TRP A 8 22.75 -23.75 33.67
C TRP A 8 21.86 -25.01 33.70
N ASN A 9 21.07 -25.24 34.76
CA ASN A 9 20.17 -26.40 34.87
C ASN A 9 18.67 -26.06 34.79
N ILE A 10 18.28 -24.81 34.53
CA ILE A 10 16.88 -24.46 34.23
C ILE A 10 16.55 -24.66 32.72
N ARG A 11 17.57 -24.94 31.88
CA ARG A 11 17.43 -25.11 30.42
C ARG A 11 16.75 -26.41 29.96
N LYS A 12 16.40 -27.35 30.85
CA LYS A 12 15.76 -28.63 30.44
C LYS A 12 14.23 -28.67 30.50
N LYS A 13 13.54 -27.58 30.92
CA LYS A 13 12.06 -27.51 30.91
C LYS A 13 11.45 -26.56 29.87
N ILE A 14 12.24 -25.86 29.06
CA ILE A 14 11.76 -24.96 27.98
C ILE A 14 11.84 -25.64 26.58
N ASN A 15 12.06 -26.95 26.51
CA ASN A 15 12.09 -27.71 25.25
C ASN A 15 10.74 -28.36 24.88
N LYS A 16 9.61 -27.69 25.10
CA LYS A 16 8.29 -28.17 24.66
C LYS A 16 7.38 -27.13 24.03
N MET A 17 7.94 -26.07 23.45
CA MET A 17 7.26 -25.25 22.45
C MET A 17 8.14 -25.15 21.21
N ASN A 18 8.26 -26.28 20.49
CA ASN A 18 8.63 -26.29 19.08
C ASN A 18 7.51 -25.58 18.30
N LEU A 19 7.43 -24.25 18.42
CA LEU A 19 6.76 -23.40 17.46
C LEU A 19 7.55 -23.56 16.17
N HIS A 20 7.01 -24.43 15.30
CA HIS A 20 7.52 -24.66 13.97
C HIS A 20 7.57 -23.33 13.23
N VAL A 21 8.74 -22.70 13.17
CA VAL A 21 9.05 -21.70 12.15
C VAL A 21 9.12 -22.47 10.84
N LYS A 22 7.97 -22.75 10.22
CA LYS A 22 7.95 -23.22 8.84
C LYS A 22 8.63 -22.13 8.00
N LYS A 23 9.74 -22.48 7.35
CA LYS A 23 10.42 -21.67 6.33
C LYS A 23 9.53 -21.54 5.07
N ASN A 24 8.31 -21.03 5.18
CA ASN A 24 7.55 -20.62 4.01
C ASN A 24 7.93 -19.16 3.68
N ARG A 25 9.14 -18.97 3.15
CA ARG A 25 9.51 -17.71 2.46
C ARG A 25 8.64 -17.45 1.22
N ALA A 26 7.96 -18.48 0.72
CA ALA A 26 7.12 -18.49 -0.47
C ALA A 26 5.74 -17.78 -0.33
N GLN A 27 5.49 -16.98 0.72
CA GLN A 27 4.20 -16.29 0.89
C GLN A 27 4.35 -14.85 1.38
N ARG A 28 5.42 -14.16 0.96
CA ARG A 28 5.64 -12.74 1.26
C ARG A 28 5.88 -11.98 -0.05
N PRO A 29 5.01 -11.03 -0.44
CA PRO A 29 5.20 -10.28 -1.69
C PRO A 29 6.49 -9.49 -1.68
N SER A 30 7.04 -9.25 -2.87
CA SER A 30 8.08 -8.22 -3.00
C SER A 30 7.52 -6.86 -2.55
N TYR A 31 8.40 -5.93 -2.19
CA TYR A 31 7.96 -4.57 -1.91
C TYR A 31 7.26 -3.94 -3.11
N ARG A 32 7.73 -4.27 -4.32
CA ARG A 32 7.15 -3.77 -5.57
C ARG A 32 5.69 -4.19 -5.71
N ASP A 33 5.38 -5.47 -5.51
CA ASP A 33 4.02 -6.01 -5.64
C ASP A 33 3.12 -5.49 -4.52
N PHE A 34 3.66 -5.40 -3.30
CA PHE A 34 2.93 -4.88 -2.15
C PHE A 34 2.51 -3.42 -2.34
N PHE A 35 3.43 -2.54 -2.75
CA PHE A 35 3.12 -1.12 -2.94
C PHE A 35 2.26 -0.88 -4.18
N MET A 36 2.45 -1.66 -5.24
CA MET A 36 1.55 -1.60 -6.39
C MET A 36 0.13 -2.07 -6.01
N ALA A 37 0.00 -3.15 -5.23
CA ALA A 37 -1.30 -3.58 -4.71
C ALA A 37 -1.95 -2.52 -3.82
N MET A 38 -1.19 -1.79 -3.00
CA MET A 38 -1.73 -0.65 -2.25
C MET A 38 -2.20 0.49 -3.16
N ALA A 39 -1.48 0.80 -4.25
CA ALA A 39 -1.91 1.79 -5.23
C ALA A 39 -3.24 1.38 -5.90
N PHE A 40 -3.38 0.11 -6.28
CA PHE A 40 -4.64 -0.44 -6.81
C PHE A 40 -5.78 -0.43 -5.80
N LEU A 41 -5.51 -0.81 -4.55
CA LEU A 41 -6.53 -0.73 -3.51
C LEU A 41 -6.96 0.73 -3.27
N SER A 42 -6.02 1.69 -3.29
CA SER A 42 -6.32 3.12 -3.21
C SER A 42 -7.18 3.60 -4.37
N SER A 43 -6.97 3.10 -5.59
CA SER A 43 -7.75 3.50 -6.76
C SER A 43 -9.23 3.15 -6.66
N THR A 44 -9.62 2.16 -5.84
CA THR A 44 -11.03 1.80 -5.58
C THR A 44 -11.83 2.92 -4.92
N ARG A 45 -11.15 3.91 -4.34
CA ARG A 45 -11.77 5.09 -3.72
C ARG A 45 -12.07 6.21 -4.70
N SER A 46 -11.49 6.19 -5.89
CA SER A 46 -11.77 7.18 -6.93
C SER A 46 -13.19 7.04 -7.45
N LYS A 47 -13.90 8.16 -7.55
CA LYS A 47 -15.27 8.24 -8.10
C LYS A 47 -15.28 8.68 -9.57
N ASP A 48 -14.10 8.87 -10.17
CA ASP A 48 -13.94 9.24 -11.57
C ASP A 48 -14.47 8.14 -12.50
N ILE A 49 -15.33 8.52 -13.45
CA ILE A 49 -15.98 7.61 -14.41
C ILE A 49 -15.06 7.16 -15.56
N LYS A 50 -13.92 7.83 -15.75
CA LYS A 50 -13.02 7.59 -16.87
C LYS A 50 -11.74 6.91 -16.41
N TYR A 51 -11.14 7.42 -15.33
CA TYR A 51 -9.87 6.91 -14.82
C TYR A 51 -9.88 6.83 -13.31
N GLN A 52 -9.96 5.62 -12.75
CA GLN A 52 -9.79 5.39 -11.32
C GLN A 52 -8.32 5.16 -11.01
N ILE A 53 -7.65 6.23 -10.58
CA ILE A 53 -6.19 6.27 -10.37
C ILE A 53 -5.89 6.21 -8.88
N GLY A 54 -4.92 5.38 -8.51
CA GLY A 54 -4.39 5.30 -7.16
C GLY A 54 -2.87 5.41 -7.17
N VAL A 55 -2.34 5.99 -6.10
CA VAL A 55 -0.91 6.24 -5.90
C VAL A 55 -0.49 5.80 -4.51
N CYS A 56 0.68 5.18 -4.44
CA CYS A 56 1.39 4.87 -3.21
C CYS A 56 2.81 5.45 -3.26
N LEU A 57 3.08 6.45 -2.43
CA LEU A 57 4.37 7.10 -2.32
C LEU A 57 5.17 6.51 -1.15
N VAL A 58 6.41 6.11 -1.41
CA VAL A 58 7.21 5.30 -0.48
C VAL A 58 8.64 5.82 -0.41
N THR A 59 9.26 5.76 0.78
CA THR A 59 10.68 6.09 0.92
C THR A 59 11.60 5.02 0.31
N PRO A 60 12.83 5.37 -0.11
CA PRO A 60 13.75 4.42 -0.73
C PRO A 60 14.17 3.31 0.23
N ALA A 61 14.68 3.64 1.42
CA ALA A 61 14.98 2.69 2.48
C ALA A 61 14.52 3.28 3.82
N PRO A 62 13.81 2.53 4.68
CA PRO A 62 13.52 1.09 4.61
C PRO A 62 12.16 0.76 3.96
N HIS A 63 11.76 1.45 2.88
CA HIS A 63 10.47 1.25 2.20
C HIS A 63 9.25 1.48 3.10
N ARG A 64 9.12 2.71 3.62
CA ARG A 64 7.97 3.10 4.44
C ARG A 64 6.97 3.87 3.59
N LEU A 65 5.68 3.60 3.83
CA LEU A 65 4.61 4.39 3.25
C LEU A 65 4.79 5.85 3.68
N VAL A 66 4.99 6.74 2.71
CA VAL A 66 4.84 8.18 2.89
C VAL A 66 3.36 8.46 2.82
N ALA A 67 2.73 8.41 1.66
CA ALA A 67 1.32 8.77 1.48
C ALA A 67 0.60 7.80 0.53
N LEU A 68 -0.69 7.62 0.75
CA LEU A 68 -1.62 7.03 -0.22
C LEU A 68 -2.53 8.12 -0.78
N GLY A 69 -2.89 8.00 -2.04
CA GLY A 69 -3.88 8.88 -2.64
C GLY A 69 -4.56 8.26 -3.84
N TYR A 70 -5.61 8.93 -4.27
CA TYR A 70 -6.43 8.60 -5.42
C TYR A 70 -6.97 9.91 -6.00
N ASN A 71 -7.41 9.88 -7.26
CA ASN A 71 -8.01 11.05 -7.88
C ASN A 71 -9.44 11.26 -7.39
N GLY A 72 -9.82 12.52 -7.19
CA GLY A 72 -11.10 12.90 -6.63
C GLY A 72 -11.15 14.40 -6.33
N MET A 73 -12.24 14.85 -5.70
CA MET A 73 -12.41 16.27 -5.41
C MET A 73 -11.44 16.78 -4.33
N PRO A 74 -11.20 18.10 -4.25
CA PRO A 74 -10.37 18.68 -3.21
C PRO A 74 -10.99 18.45 -1.81
N ASP A 75 -10.17 17.97 -0.87
CA ASP A 75 -10.62 17.70 0.50
C ASP A 75 -11.15 18.94 1.23
N GLY A 76 -12.15 18.75 2.10
CA GLY A 76 -12.43 19.67 3.20
C GLY A 76 -13.01 21.04 2.79
N ARG A 77 -13.44 21.18 1.54
CA ARG A 77 -14.00 22.44 1.00
C ARG A 77 -15.50 22.38 0.71
N GLY A 78 -16.22 21.46 1.36
CA GLY A 78 -17.69 21.34 1.22
C GLY A 78 -18.15 20.53 -0.01
N PHE A 79 -17.21 20.08 -0.85
CA PHE A 79 -17.49 19.08 -1.89
C PHE A 79 -17.75 17.73 -1.22
N LYS A 80 -18.99 17.23 -1.33
CA LYS A 80 -19.34 15.85 -0.94
C LYS A 80 -19.27 15.00 -2.19
N ASP A 81 -18.20 14.22 -2.34
CA ASP A 81 -17.98 13.30 -3.49
C ASP A 81 -19.23 12.48 -3.82
N ASP A 82 -19.95 12.03 -2.79
CA ASP A 82 -21.13 11.16 -2.92
C ASP A 82 -22.41 11.88 -3.35
N LYS A 83 -22.41 13.22 -3.44
CA LYS A 83 -23.59 14.02 -3.79
C LYS A 83 -23.46 14.75 -5.12
N MET A 84 -22.42 14.45 -5.88
CA MET A 84 -22.04 15.21 -7.07
C MET A 84 -22.30 14.44 -8.37
N ASP A 85 -22.66 15.18 -9.42
CA ASP A 85 -22.91 14.63 -10.76
C ASP A 85 -21.60 14.54 -11.56
N TRP A 86 -20.92 13.41 -11.42
CA TRP A 86 -19.67 13.08 -12.11
C TRP A 86 -19.79 13.03 -13.66
N GLY A 87 -20.98 13.20 -14.23
CA GLY A 87 -21.24 13.03 -15.67
C GLY A 87 -21.31 14.30 -16.53
N SER A 88 -21.52 15.50 -15.98
CA SER A 88 -21.97 16.65 -16.79
C SER A 88 -21.11 17.92 -16.75
N VAL A 89 -20.49 18.32 -15.63
CA VAL A 89 -19.84 19.67 -15.51
C VAL A 89 -18.56 19.70 -14.64
N GLN A 90 -17.98 18.54 -14.26
CA GLN A 90 -17.08 18.48 -13.08
C GLN A 90 -15.65 17.98 -13.29
N SER A 91 -15.22 17.73 -14.52
CA SER A 91 -13.82 17.33 -14.79
C SER A 91 -12.79 18.40 -14.37
N GLU A 92 -13.19 19.66 -14.25
CA GLU A 92 -12.28 20.79 -13.97
C GLU A 92 -11.72 20.82 -12.54
N TYR A 93 -12.44 20.27 -11.56
CA TYR A 93 -12.03 20.29 -10.14
C TYR A 93 -11.41 18.97 -9.66
N ASN A 94 -11.42 17.94 -10.50
CA ASN A 94 -10.88 16.64 -10.16
C ASN A 94 -9.36 16.73 -9.98
N CYS A 95 -8.90 16.54 -8.75
CA CYS A 95 -7.48 16.55 -8.45
C CYS A 95 -6.87 15.18 -8.78
N HIS A 96 -5.75 15.19 -9.51
CA HIS A 96 -5.05 13.97 -9.88
C HIS A 96 -4.49 13.25 -8.64
N ALA A 97 -4.40 11.92 -8.71
CA ALA A 97 -3.98 11.08 -7.60
C ALA A 97 -2.56 11.42 -7.13
N GLU A 98 -1.67 11.73 -8.07
CA GLU A 98 -0.27 12.10 -7.85
C GLU A 98 -0.18 13.37 -7.02
N VAL A 99 -0.93 14.40 -7.42
CA VAL A 99 -1.00 15.70 -6.73
C VAL A 99 -1.55 15.51 -5.32
N ASN A 100 -2.67 14.79 -5.19
CA ASN A 100 -3.30 14.50 -3.90
C ASN A 100 -2.34 13.79 -2.93
N THR A 101 -1.52 12.86 -3.46
CA THR A 101 -0.56 12.09 -2.66
C THR A 101 0.63 12.94 -2.23
N MET A 102 1.18 13.73 -3.16
CA MET A 102 2.30 14.63 -2.85
C MET A 102 1.92 15.68 -1.82
N ILE A 103 0.74 16.31 -1.95
CA ILE A 103 0.23 17.26 -0.96
C ILE A 103 0.10 16.60 0.42
N ALA A 104 -0.38 15.35 0.49
CA ALA A 104 -0.47 14.61 1.75
C ALA A 104 0.92 14.25 2.34
N GLY A 105 1.94 14.10 1.49
CA GLY A 105 3.34 14.03 1.90
C GLY A 105 3.84 15.34 2.51
N TYR A 106 3.68 16.44 1.78
CA TYR A 106 4.15 17.76 2.20
C TYR A 106 3.47 18.31 3.46
N ARG A 107 2.16 18.08 3.63
CA ARG A 107 1.43 18.44 4.87
C ARG A 107 2.01 17.79 6.13
N ARG A 108 2.81 16.74 5.95
CA ARG A 108 3.47 15.95 6.99
C ARG A 108 4.98 16.17 7.00
N GLU A 109 5.45 17.21 6.31
CA GLU A 109 6.86 17.58 6.23
C GLU A 109 7.75 16.42 5.75
N ALA A 110 7.16 15.51 4.96
CA ALA A 110 7.91 14.39 4.41
C ALA A 110 8.85 14.89 3.30
N ASP A 111 10.11 14.50 3.39
CA ASP A 111 11.04 14.65 2.28
C ASP A 111 10.68 13.65 1.17
N LEU A 112 10.23 14.18 0.03
CA LEU A 112 9.88 13.38 -1.14
C LEU A 112 11.10 13.08 -2.02
N SER A 113 12.28 13.63 -1.66
CA SER A 113 13.52 13.38 -2.39
C SER A 113 13.85 11.89 -2.38
N ALA A 114 14.27 11.39 -3.55
CA ALA A 114 14.60 9.98 -3.77
C ALA A 114 13.47 8.96 -3.49
N CYS A 115 12.24 9.40 -3.23
CA CYS A 115 11.11 8.51 -3.02
C CYS A 115 10.74 7.74 -4.30
N THR A 116 9.96 6.68 -4.11
CA THR A 116 9.36 5.87 -5.17
C THR A 116 7.86 6.10 -5.21
N LEU A 117 7.36 6.55 -6.36
CA LEU A 117 5.95 6.75 -6.66
C LEU A 117 5.43 5.54 -7.42
N TYR A 118 4.61 4.72 -6.76
CA TYR A 118 3.84 3.65 -7.40
C TYR A 118 2.49 4.23 -7.84
N VAL A 119 2.14 4.11 -9.12
CA VAL A 119 0.91 4.67 -9.67
C VAL A 119 0.21 3.71 -10.63
N THR A 120 -1.12 3.65 -10.58
CA THR A 120 -1.89 2.73 -11.43
C THR A 120 -1.92 3.15 -12.90
N LEU A 121 -1.74 4.43 -13.21
CA LEU A 121 -1.71 5.00 -14.55
C LEU A 121 -0.53 5.98 -14.70
N SER A 122 0.19 5.96 -15.82
CA SER A 122 1.37 6.81 -16.00
C SER A 122 1.01 8.31 -15.85
N PRO A 123 1.81 9.12 -15.14
CA PRO A 123 1.47 10.51 -14.89
C PRO A 123 1.30 11.35 -16.16
N CYS A 124 0.34 12.28 -16.16
CA CYS A 124 0.21 13.27 -17.22
C CYS A 124 1.38 14.27 -17.20
N HIS A 125 1.42 15.18 -18.18
CA HIS A 125 2.52 16.14 -18.33
C HIS A 125 2.69 17.05 -17.09
N ASP A 126 1.60 17.57 -16.53
CA ASP A 126 1.69 18.47 -15.37
C ASP A 126 2.03 17.73 -14.07
N CYS A 127 1.47 16.52 -13.87
CA CYS A 127 1.86 15.67 -12.75
C CYS A 127 3.33 15.27 -12.85
N SER A 128 3.82 14.97 -14.06
CA SER A 128 5.22 14.65 -14.33
C SER A 128 6.15 15.80 -13.94
N LYS A 129 5.80 17.05 -14.27
CA LYS A 129 6.59 18.22 -13.83
C LYS A 129 6.65 18.32 -12.31
N LEU A 130 5.53 18.10 -11.63
CA LEU A 130 5.47 18.15 -10.16
C LEU A 130 6.31 17.02 -9.54
N VAL A 131 6.22 15.80 -10.07
CA VAL A 131 7.05 14.66 -9.66
C VAL A 131 8.53 15.00 -9.79
N ALA A 132 8.97 15.54 -10.94
CA ALA A 132 10.34 15.98 -11.14
C ALA A 132 10.75 17.07 -10.12
N GLN A 133 9.93 18.11 -9.97
CA GLN A 133 10.20 19.24 -9.09
C GLN A 133 10.27 18.84 -7.60
N SER A 134 9.55 17.79 -7.21
CA SER A 134 9.55 17.27 -5.84
C SER A 134 10.80 16.47 -5.46
N GLY A 135 11.66 16.16 -6.42
CA GLY A 135 12.86 15.35 -6.19
C GLY A 135 12.61 13.84 -6.09
N ILE A 136 11.39 13.37 -6.36
CA ILE A 136 11.10 11.94 -6.53
C ILE A 136 11.99 11.39 -7.65
N LYS A 137 12.65 10.25 -7.41
CA LYS A 137 13.63 9.67 -8.36
C LYS A 137 13.13 8.39 -9.03
N ASN A 138 12.11 7.74 -8.49
CA ASN A 138 11.62 6.48 -9.02
C ASN A 138 10.11 6.54 -9.28
N VAL A 139 9.68 6.24 -10.50
CA VAL A 139 8.27 6.14 -10.88
C VAL A 139 7.99 4.73 -11.38
N VAL A 140 7.14 4.01 -10.67
CA VAL A 140 6.68 2.67 -11.03
C VAL A 140 5.21 2.76 -11.43
N PHE A 141 4.91 2.63 -12.72
CA PHE A 141 3.55 2.80 -13.23
C PHE A 141 2.98 1.50 -13.82
N ALA A 142 1.69 1.24 -13.65
CA ALA A 142 1.06 0.02 -14.15
C ALA A 142 0.57 0.12 -15.61
N GLN A 143 -0.18 1.17 -15.94
CA GLN A 143 -0.81 1.35 -17.25
C GLN A 143 -0.34 2.65 -17.92
N TYR A 144 -0.36 2.69 -19.26
CA TYR A 144 -0.04 3.91 -20.02
C TYR A 144 -1.28 4.81 -20.17
N PHE A 145 -1.10 6.10 -19.91
CA PHE A 145 -2.03 7.16 -20.31
C PHE A 145 -1.62 7.69 -21.68
N HIS A 146 -2.49 7.62 -22.69
CA HIS A 146 -2.23 8.06 -24.07
C HIS A 146 -0.78 7.75 -24.53
N ASN A 147 -0.42 6.46 -24.55
CA ASN A 147 0.90 5.92 -24.90
C ASN A 147 2.09 6.29 -23.98
N GLY A 148 1.88 7.09 -22.93
CA GLY A 148 2.90 7.52 -21.98
C GLY A 148 3.77 8.68 -22.46
N ARG A 149 3.49 9.26 -23.63
CA ARG A 149 4.26 10.37 -24.22
C ARG A 149 4.50 11.48 -23.22
N ASP A 150 3.45 11.96 -22.56
CA ASP A 150 3.51 13.06 -21.60
C ASP A 150 4.58 12.84 -20.51
N MET A 151 4.57 11.64 -19.93
CA MET A 151 5.50 11.23 -18.88
C MET A 151 6.93 11.16 -19.43
N PHE A 152 7.13 10.51 -20.57
CA PHE A 152 8.47 10.32 -21.14
C PHE A 152 9.08 11.61 -21.70
N GLU A 153 8.27 12.51 -22.25
CA GLU A 153 8.72 13.83 -22.71
C GLU A 153 9.16 14.73 -21.56
N THR A 154 8.68 14.46 -20.35
CA THR A 154 9.02 15.22 -19.14
C THR A 154 10.06 14.49 -18.30
N LEU A 155 9.65 13.40 -17.65
CA LEU A 155 10.47 12.63 -16.72
C LEU A 155 11.58 11.85 -17.43
N GLY A 156 11.30 11.31 -18.62
CA GLY A 156 12.24 10.47 -19.37
C GLY A 156 13.47 11.22 -19.90
N ARG A 157 13.45 12.55 -19.86
CA ARG A 157 14.58 13.40 -20.23
C ARG A 157 15.53 13.71 -19.07
N LEU A 158 15.15 13.36 -17.84
CA LEU A 158 15.92 13.67 -16.65
C LEU A 158 16.93 12.53 -16.38
N PRO A 159 18.23 12.83 -16.25
CA PRO A 159 19.27 11.81 -16.16
C PRO A 159 19.19 10.94 -14.90
N ASP A 160 18.61 11.47 -13.83
CA ASP A 160 18.50 10.79 -12.53
C ASP A 160 17.12 10.16 -12.27
N MET A 161 16.26 10.08 -13.29
CA MET A 161 14.89 9.60 -13.13
C MET A 161 14.77 8.14 -13.56
N ASN A 162 14.39 7.28 -12.63
CA ASN A 162 14.14 5.87 -12.88
C ASN A 162 12.65 5.66 -13.16
N ILE A 163 12.29 5.48 -14.43
CA ILE A 163 10.92 5.18 -14.85
C ILE A 163 10.84 3.70 -15.16
N THR A 164 9.94 2.99 -14.50
CA THR A 164 9.76 1.54 -14.66
C THR A 164 8.29 1.23 -14.83
N ARG A 165 7.95 0.55 -15.94
CA ARG A 165 6.64 -0.06 -16.04
C ARG A 165 6.57 -1.25 -15.09
N TYR A 166 5.51 -1.36 -14.32
CA TYR A 166 5.24 -2.55 -13.55
C TYR A 166 4.86 -3.67 -14.51
N GLU A 167 5.77 -4.63 -14.67
CA GLU A 167 5.56 -5.83 -15.47
C GLU A 167 5.58 -7.05 -14.57
N TYR A 168 4.53 -7.86 -14.58
CA TYR A 168 4.59 -9.17 -13.93
C TYR A 168 5.72 -9.98 -14.57
N MET A 169 6.81 -10.21 -13.83
CA MET A 169 7.97 -10.95 -14.31
C MET A 169 8.06 -12.26 -13.52
N GLU A 170 8.27 -13.38 -14.21
CA GLU A 170 8.63 -14.63 -13.55
C GLU A 170 10.06 -14.50 -13.00
N SER A 171 10.20 -14.08 -11.75
CA SER A 171 11.47 -14.12 -11.03
C SER A 171 11.48 -15.30 -10.04
N GLY A 172 12.64 -15.88 -9.76
CA GLY A 172 12.80 -17.03 -8.85
C GLY A 172 12.42 -16.78 -7.37
N TYR A 173 11.80 -15.64 -7.07
CA TYR A 173 11.24 -15.29 -5.77
C TYR A 173 9.73 -15.05 -5.92
N GLY A 174 8.92 -16.09 -5.66
CA GLY A 174 7.45 -16.08 -5.52
C GLY A 174 6.70 -14.92 -6.18
N ASN A 175 6.29 -15.09 -7.44
CA ASN A 175 5.60 -14.04 -8.19
C ASN A 175 4.10 -14.10 -7.88
N ILE A 176 3.61 -13.09 -7.16
CA ILE A 176 2.20 -13.02 -6.79
C ILE A 176 1.42 -12.41 -7.93
N ALA A 177 0.64 -13.25 -8.60
CA ALA A 177 -0.19 -12.86 -9.71
C ALA A 177 -1.50 -12.22 -9.24
N LYS A 178 -2.02 -12.68 -8.10
CA LYS A 178 -3.29 -12.22 -7.57
C LYS A 178 -3.25 -12.20 -6.05
N MET A 179 -3.79 -11.13 -5.47
CA MET A 179 -4.01 -11.00 -4.04
C MET A 179 -5.50 -10.96 -3.77
N THR A 180 -5.98 -11.85 -2.91
CA THR A 180 -7.40 -11.92 -2.55
C THR A 180 -7.56 -11.59 -1.06
N ILE A 181 -8.19 -10.46 -0.77
CA ILE A 181 -8.54 -10.02 0.59
C ILE A 181 -9.96 -10.50 0.88
N ASP A 182 -10.13 -11.19 2.01
CA ASP A 182 -11.43 -11.55 2.56
C ASP A 182 -11.67 -10.71 3.81
N LEU A 183 -12.66 -9.81 3.75
CA LEU A 183 -13.01 -8.91 4.85
C LEU A 183 -13.84 -9.56 5.95
N LYS A 184 -14.45 -10.72 5.70
CA LYS A 184 -15.16 -11.47 6.75
C LYS A 184 -14.18 -12.26 7.61
N ASP A 185 -13.23 -12.92 6.94
CA ASP A 185 -12.21 -13.71 7.61
C ASP A 185 -10.98 -12.89 8.00
N LEU A 186 -10.92 -11.62 7.57
CA LEU A 186 -9.77 -10.71 7.70
C LEU A 186 -8.45 -11.37 7.29
N SER A 187 -8.53 -12.09 6.18
CA SER A 187 -7.46 -12.93 5.67
C SER A 187 -7.03 -12.47 4.28
N ILE A 188 -5.80 -12.83 3.91
CA ILE A 188 -5.27 -12.57 2.58
C ILE A 188 -4.70 -13.86 2.00
N LYS A 189 -5.13 -14.18 0.78
CA LYS A 189 -4.58 -15.27 -0.03
C LYS A 189 -3.72 -14.67 -1.15
N LEU A 190 -2.57 -15.27 -1.37
CA LEU A 190 -1.62 -14.88 -2.40
C LEU A 190 -1.52 -16.03 -3.37
N ASP A 191 -2.03 -15.81 -4.59
CA ASP A 191 -1.98 -16.82 -5.64
C ASP A 191 -0.76 -16.54 -6.51
N GLU A 192 0.14 -17.52 -6.54
CA GLU A 192 1.24 -17.55 -7.51
C GLU A 192 0.70 -18.11 -8.83
N SER A 193 1.15 -17.55 -9.94
CA SER A 193 0.79 -18.06 -11.27
C SER A 193 2.07 -18.40 -12.02
N SER A 194 2.18 -19.66 -12.48
CA SER A 194 3.24 -20.11 -13.41
C SER A 194 2.95 -19.75 -14.87
N THR A 195 2.00 -18.84 -15.08
CA THR A 195 1.49 -18.45 -16.38
C THR A 195 1.50 -16.93 -16.44
N ILE A 196 2.57 -16.41 -17.03
CA ILE A 196 2.59 -15.05 -17.57
C ILE A 196 1.42 -14.96 -18.56
N PRO A 197 0.46 -14.02 -18.41
CA PRO A 197 -0.41 -13.73 -19.53
C PRO A 197 0.50 -13.37 -20.68
N GLN A 198 0.33 -14.01 -21.84
CA GLN A 198 0.96 -13.58 -23.07
C GLN A 198 0.41 -12.19 -23.43
N THR A 199 0.84 -11.16 -22.70
CA THR A 199 1.03 -9.87 -23.32
C THR A 199 2.00 -10.17 -24.45
N LYS A 200 1.65 -9.78 -25.68
CA LYS A 200 2.45 -10.03 -26.90
C LYS A 200 3.82 -9.34 -26.89
N TRP A 201 4.35 -9.04 -25.72
CA TRP A 201 5.64 -8.44 -25.52
C TRP A 201 6.56 -9.49 -24.87
N LYS A 202 7.24 -10.24 -25.74
CA LYS A 202 8.34 -11.11 -25.32
C LYS A 202 9.64 -10.29 -25.44
N PRO A 203 10.36 -10.05 -24.34
CA PRO A 203 11.64 -9.33 -24.41
C PRO A 203 12.77 -10.15 -25.07
N GLU A 204 12.61 -11.46 -25.24
CA GLU A 204 13.71 -12.37 -25.60
C GLU A 204 13.73 -12.85 -27.07
N GLU A 205 12.60 -12.83 -27.80
CA GLU A 205 12.55 -13.37 -29.17
C GLU A 205 12.89 -12.34 -30.27
N ASP A 206 12.98 -11.04 -29.94
CA ASP A 206 13.28 -9.96 -30.89
C ASP A 206 14.72 -9.38 -30.76
N GLY A 207 15.62 -10.02 -30.02
CA GLY A 207 17.01 -9.54 -29.87
C GLY A 207 17.19 -8.21 -29.11
N ASN A 208 16.12 -7.56 -28.69
CA ASN A 208 16.14 -6.29 -27.96
C ASN A 208 15.71 -6.49 -26.50
N ARG A 209 16.64 -6.96 -25.67
CA ARG A 209 16.54 -6.84 -24.22
C ARG A 209 16.65 -5.35 -23.86
N CYS A 210 15.78 -4.84 -23.00
CA CYS A 210 15.92 -3.55 -22.35
C CYS A 210 16.26 -3.76 -20.87
N PRO A 211 17.54 -3.80 -20.48
CA PRO A 211 17.92 -3.83 -19.07
C PRO A 211 18.21 -2.44 -18.52
N MET A 212 18.43 -1.45 -19.41
CA MET A 212 18.92 -0.10 -19.17
C MET A 212 19.25 0.47 -20.56
N CYS A 213 18.58 1.52 -21.04
CA CYS A 213 19.21 2.36 -22.06
C CYS A 213 19.96 3.48 -21.33
N LEU A 214 21.04 3.09 -20.65
CA LEU A 214 22.12 3.98 -20.22
C LEU A 214 22.64 4.70 -21.48
N SER A 215 22.75 6.03 -21.41
CA SER A 215 23.33 6.90 -22.45
C SER A 215 22.66 6.85 -23.83
N GLY A 216 21.66 7.70 -24.07
CA GLY A 216 21.19 7.93 -25.44
C GLY A 216 20.05 8.94 -25.53
N GLY A 217 20.26 10.01 -26.29
CA GLY A 217 19.33 11.13 -26.43
C GLY A 217 17.94 10.75 -26.94
N TYR A 218 16.94 11.46 -26.43
CA TYR A 218 15.54 11.41 -26.85
C TYR A 218 15.40 11.74 -28.35
N GLN A 219 14.66 10.92 -29.10
CA GLN A 219 14.15 11.24 -30.44
C GLN A 219 12.61 11.34 -30.41
N LYS A 220 12.06 12.34 -31.11
CA LYS A 220 10.61 12.60 -31.16
C LYS A 220 9.91 11.49 -31.97
N PRO A 221 8.91 10.76 -31.44
CA PRO A 221 8.33 9.59 -32.10
C PRO A 221 7.00 9.90 -32.81
N ASP A 222 6.60 9.00 -33.71
CA ASP A 222 5.25 8.96 -34.33
C ASP A 222 4.15 8.70 -33.28
N LYS A 223 2.89 9.03 -33.61
CA LYS A 223 1.79 9.21 -32.65
C LYS A 223 1.35 7.94 -31.88
N ASP A 224 1.74 6.74 -32.32
CA ASP A 224 1.20 5.47 -31.81
C ASP A 224 2.28 4.51 -31.24
N VAL A 225 3.49 5.02 -31.01
CA VAL A 225 4.65 4.22 -30.59
C VAL A 225 5.30 4.78 -29.32
N CYS A 226 5.85 3.87 -28.51
CA CYS A 226 6.56 4.22 -27.28
C CYS A 226 7.79 5.07 -27.64
N PRO A 227 7.98 6.25 -27.02
CA PRO A 227 9.07 7.16 -27.37
C PRO A 227 10.48 6.64 -27.11
N LEU A 228 10.61 5.58 -26.31
CA LEU A 228 11.91 5.03 -25.91
C LEU A 228 12.32 3.81 -26.72
N CYS A 229 11.38 3.07 -27.29
CA CYS A 229 11.67 1.83 -28.03
C CYS A 229 11.02 1.74 -29.41
N ASN A 230 10.27 2.76 -29.82
CA ASN A 230 9.57 2.86 -31.10
C ASN A 230 8.63 1.68 -31.43
N LYS A 231 8.22 0.89 -30.40
CA LYS A 231 7.24 -0.19 -30.52
C LYS A 231 5.82 0.35 -30.31
N SER A 232 4.84 -0.24 -30.99
CA SER A 232 3.42 0.14 -30.84
C SER A 232 2.98 0.00 -29.38
N VAL A 233 2.33 1.05 -28.86
CA VAL A 233 1.71 0.96 -27.54
C VAL A 233 0.27 0.48 -27.74
N PRO A 234 -0.12 -0.67 -27.15
CA PRO A 234 -1.51 -1.12 -27.27
C PRO A 234 -2.43 -0.05 -26.68
N GLU A 235 -3.40 0.43 -27.47
CA GLU A 235 -4.50 1.25 -26.97
C GLU A 235 -5.24 0.45 -25.90
N ILE A 236 -5.25 0.97 -24.67
CA ILE A 236 -6.08 0.41 -23.62
C ILE A 236 -7.49 0.96 -23.84
N PRO A 237 -8.51 0.11 -23.99
CA PRO A 237 -9.89 0.60 -24.12
C PRO A 237 -10.21 1.47 -22.91
N GLU A 238 -10.93 2.58 -23.12
CA GLU A 238 -11.43 3.41 -22.02
C GLU A 238 -12.04 2.48 -20.96
N GLN A 239 -11.63 2.65 -19.69
CA GLN A 239 -12.22 1.85 -18.62
C GLN A 239 -13.71 2.20 -18.60
N ASN A 240 -14.56 1.33 -19.15
CA ASN A 240 -16.00 1.55 -19.16
C ASN A 240 -16.52 1.29 -17.73
N THR A 241 -16.31 2.26 -16.85
CA THR A 241 -16.69 2.17 -15.43
C THR A 241 -18.14 2.62 -15.21
N LYS A 242 -18.96 2.74 -16.27
CA LYS A 242 -20.39 3.14 -16.17
C LYS A 242 -21.19 2.28 -15.16
N GLY A 243 -20.74 1.05 -14.88
CA GLY A 243 -21.29 0.13 -13.87
C GLY A 243 -20.57 0.07 -12.51
N ARG A 244 -19.44 0.77 -12.31
CA ARG A 244 -18.76 0.89 -10.99
C ARG A 244 -19.36 1.96 -10.08
N ARG A 245 -20.33 2.75 -10.58
CA ARG A 245 -21.03 3.79 -9.80
C ARG A 245 -21.71 3.25 -8.54
N ASP A 246 -22.12 1.99 -8.55
CA ASP A 246 -22.94 1.40 -7.48
C ASP A 246 -22.16 0.70 -6.36
N VAL A 247 -20.82 0.73 -6.39
CA VAL A 247 -20.02 0.18 -5.30
C VAL A 247 -19.54 1.31 -4.42
N ASP A 248 -20.42 1.73 -3.53
CA ASP A 248 -20.02 2.54 -2.38
C ASP A 248 -19.15 1.66 -1.48
N PHE A 249 -17.86 1.55 -1.81
CA PHE A 249 -16.92 0.74 -1.05
C PHE A 249 -16.66 1.46 0.27
N PRO A 250 -17.21 0.98 1.40
CA PRO A 250 -17.25 1.77 2.63
C PRO A 250 -15.85 2.11 3.13
N LEU A 251 -15.70 3.30 3.72
CA LEU A 251 -14.39 3.76 4.20
C LEU A 251 -13.78 2.82 5.24
N ASP A 252 -14.60 2.28 6.16
CA ASP A 252 -14.13 1.34 7.17
C ASP A 252 -13.58 0.05 6.53
N ASP A 253 -14.29 -0.48 5.53
CA ASP A 253 -13.86 -1.66 4.78
C ASP A 253 -12.58 -1.39 3.99
N TYR A 254 -12.42 -0.19 3.40
CA TYR A 254 -11.19 0.23 2.74
C TYR A 254 -10.01 0.28 3.71
N PHE A 255 -10.17 0.93 4.88
CA PHE A 255 -9.09 1.03 5.85
C PHE A 255 -8.75 -0.32 6.49
N MET A 256 -9.75 -1.17 6.72
CA MET A 256 -9.51 -2.54 7.17
C MET A 256 -8.84 -3.37 6.07
N SER A 257 -9.19 -3.17 4.80
CA SER A 257 -8.51 -3.83 3.66
C SER A 257 -7.02 -3.48 3.60
N LEU A 258 -6.65 -2.22 3.87
CA LEU A 258 -5.25 -1.82 3.98
C LEU A 258 -4.53 -2.54 5.14
N ALA A 259 -5.20 -2.67 6.29
CA ALA A 259 -4.67 -3.40 7.44
C ALA A 259 -4.50 -4.90 7.10
N VAL A 260 -5.49 -5.54 6.47
CA VAL A 260 -5.42 -6.94 6.03
C VAL A 260 -4.33 -7.12 4.98
N LEU A 261 -4.22 -6.23 4.00
CA LEU A 261 -3.16 -6.27 2.99
C LEU A 261 -1.78 -6.17 3.65
N ALA A 262 -1.59 -5.33 4.68
CA ALA A 262 -0.32 -5.23 5.39
C ALA A 262 0.12 -6.56 6.05
N THR A 263 -0.82 -7.43 6.43
CA THR A 263 -0.51 -8.72 7.07
C THR A 263 0.39 -9.62 6.20
N CYS A 264 0.30 -9.55 4.87
CA CYS A 264 1.09 -10.39 3.97
C CYS A 264 2.60 -10.13 4.06
N ARG A 265 3.00 -8.97 4.59
CA ARG A 265 4.40 -8.61 4.84
C ARG A 265 4.93 -9.11 6.17
N SER A 266 4.08 -9.66 7.05
CA SER A 266 4.52 -10.24 8.32
C SER A 266 5.26 -11.57 8.14
N VAL A 267 6.35 -11.72 8.89
CA VAL A 267 7.17 -12.94 8.96
C VAL A 267 6.81 -13.81 10.16
N ILE A 268 5.84 -13.38 10.95
CA ILE A 268 5.36 -14.06 12.14
C ILE A 268 4.18 -14.96 11.73
N SER A 269 4.05 -16.12 12.37
CA SER A 269 2.98 -17.08 12.08
C SER A 269 1.59 -16.49 12.31
N LYS A 270 1.37 -15.81 13.44
CA LYS A 270 0.19 -15.00 13.70
C LYS A 270 0.41 -13.61 13.11
N ARG A 271 -0.01 -13.43 11.87
CA ARG A 271 0.14 -12.17 11.11
C ARG A 271 -0.88 -11.14 11.61
N VAL A 272 -0.41 -9.93 11.89
CA VAL A 272 -1.25 -8.79 12.28
C VAL A 272 -0.85 -7.61 11.43
N GLY A 273 -1.86 -6.87 10.97
CA GLY A 273 -1.70 -5.65 10.20
C GLY A 273 -2.52 -4.52 10.83
N ALA A 274 -2.09 -3.29 10.59
CA ALA A 274 -2.69 -2.09 11.14
C ALA A 274 -2.64 -0.94 10.13
N CYS A 275 -3.65 -0.07 10.17
CA CYS A 275 -3.77 1.13 9.35
C CYS A 275 -4.20 2.30 10.24
N LEU A 276 -3.42 3.38 10.26
CA LEU A 276 -3.76 4.62 10.97
C LEU A 276 -4.46 5.58 10.03
N VAL A 277 -5.50 6.23 10.52
CA VAL A 277 -6.38 7.08 9.71
C VAL A 277 -6.67 8.39 10.47
N TYR A 278 -6.57 9.51 9.76
CA TYR A 278 -6.98 10.80 10.31
C TYR A 278 -8.48 10.82 10.63
N LYS A 279 -8.86 11.59 11.64
CA LYS A 279 -10.28 11.80 11.96
C LYS A 279 -11.01 12.48 10.81
N GLU A 280 -10.48 13.62 10.37
CA GLU A 280 -10.99 14.38 9.23
C GLU A 280 -9.85 15.18 8.55
N PRO A 281 -9.77 15.18 7.20
CA PRO A 281 -10.46 14.26 6.31
C PRO A 281 -9.97 12.82 6.56
N ARG A 282 -10.87 11.84 6.45
CA ARG A 282 -10.54 10.41 6.66
C ARG A 282 -9.56 9.92 5.59
N ARG A 283 -8.26 9.98 5.88
CA ARG A 283 -7.17 9.52 5.01
C ARG A 283 -6.20 8.62 5.76
N ALA A 284 -5.66 7.63 5.06
CA ALA A 284 -4.64 6.75 5.60
C ALA A 284 -3.34 7.53 5.84
N ILE A 285 -2.82 7.44 7.07
CA ILE A 285 -1.60 8.09 7.54
C ILE A 285 -0.40 7.17 7.33
N SER A 286 -0.54 5.93 7.78
CA SER A 286 0.51 4.93 7.77
C SER A 286 -0.09 3.52 7.89
N VAL A 287 0.68 2.53 7.51
CA VAL A 287 0.35 1.11 7.67
C VAL A 287 1.47 0.42 8.46
N GLY A 288 1.11 -0.60 9.22
CA GLY A 288 2.03 -1.39 10.01
C GLY A 288 1.70 -2.87 9.92
N TYR A 289 2.72 -3.71 10.08
CA TYR A 289 2.57 -5.15 10.24
C TYR A 289 3.52 -5.62 11.32
N ASN A 290 3.21 -6.75 11.98
CA ASN A 290 4.09 -7.29 13.00
C ASN A 290 5.34 -7.93 12.39
N GLY A 291 6.51 -7.66 12.97
CA GLY A 291 7.78 -8.09 12.43
C GLY A 291 8.96 -7.69 13.31
N TYR A 292 10.16 -8.15 12.96
CA TYR A 292 11.38 -7.77 13.67
C TYR A 292 11.68 -6.27 13.49
N ILE A 293 12.38 -5.69 14.46
CA ILE A 293 12.92 -4.33 14.37
C ILE A 293 13.71 -4.12 13.06
N ASP A 294 13.66 -2.90 12.52
CA ASP A 294 14.38 -2.54 11.30
C ASP A 294 15.88 -2.89 11.39
N GLY A 295 16.42 -3.44 10.30
CA GLY A 295 17.82 -3.83 10.21
C GLY A 295 18.15 -5.21 10.82
N LEU A 296 17.21 -5.85 11.52
CA LEU A 296 17.40 -7.20 12.05
C LEU A 296 16.87 -8.26 11.07
N SER A 297 17.68 -9.29 10.81
CA SER A 297 17.27 -10.42 9.96
C SER A 297 16.14 -11.23 10.60
N ASP A 298 15.27 -11.81 9.78
CA ASP A 298 14.18 -12.69 10.24
C ASP A 298 14.66 -13.92 11.05
N GLY A 299 13.78 -14.45 11.91
CA GLY A 299 14.00 -15.70 12.64
C GLY A 299 14.83 -15.57 13.94
N LYS A 300 14.94 -14.34 14.47
CA LYS A 300 15.57 -14.06 15.76
C LYS A 300 14.59 -14.29 16.92
N LYS A 301 14.98 -13.94 18.15
CA LYS A 301 14.13 -14.10 19.34
C LYS A 301 12.84 -13.28 19.19
N THR A 302 11.74 -13.83 19.69
CA THR A 302 10.40 -13.21 19.65
C THR A 302 10.32 -11.89 20.41
N GLU A 303 11.20 -11.65 21.39
CA GLU A 303 11.32 -10.40 22.14
C GLU A 303 11.61 -9.17 21.26
N TYR A 304 12.20 -9.38 20.08
CA TYR A 304 12.52 -8.32 19.11
C TYR A 304 11.40 -8.06 18.10
N VAL A 305 10.25 -8.71 18.25
CA VAL A 305 9.11 -8.54 17.36
C VAL A 305 8.29 -7.35 17.82
N CYS A 306 8.14 -6.36 16.95
CA CYS A 306 7.23 -5.25 17.13
C CYS A 306 5.83 -5.63 16.64
N CYS A 307 4.81 -5.19 17.39
CA CYS A 307 3.40 -5.32 17.00
C CYS A 307 3.06 -4.37 15.85
N ALA A 308 2.01 -4.69 15.10
CA ALA A 308 1.60 -3.92 13.92
C ALA A 308 1.18 -2.49 14.28
N GLU A 309 0.43 -2.33 15.37
CA GLU A 309 -0.06 -1.05 15.87
C GLU A 309 1.09 -0.11 16.22
N PHE A 310 2.12 -0.65 16.87
CA PHE A 310 3.31 0.12 17.21
C PHE A 310 4.09 0.54 15.96
N ASN A 311 4.23 -0.35 14.98
CA ASN A 311 4.91 -0.04 13.72
C ASN A 311 4.17 1.03 12.91
N ALA A 312 2.83 1.03 12.91
CA ALA A 312 2.03 2.08 12.31
C ALA A 312 2.27 3.42 13.02
N ILE A 313 2.15 3.48 14.35
CA ILE A 313 2.37 4.70 15.15
C ILE A 313 3.76 5.30 14.90
N VAL A 314 4.82 4.48 15.00
CA VAL A 314 6.20 4.95 14.77
C VAL A 314 6.39 5.45 13.35
N SER A 315 5.77 4.82 12.36
CA SER A 315 5.85 5.26 10.97
C SER A 315 5.13 6.59 10.74
N ALA A 316 4.00 6.82 11.40
CA ALA A 316 3.29 8.09 11.34
C ALA A 316 4.12 9.25 11.93
N TYR A 317 4.73 9.04 13.10
CA TYR A 317 5.54 10.09 13.76
C TYR A 317 6.83 10.44 13.02
N ARG A 318 7.40 9.51 12.24
CA ARG A 318 8.56 9.80 11.40
C ARG A 318 8.28 10.86 10.32
N TYR A 319 7.02 11.06 9.99
CA TYR A 319 6.56 12.09 9.05
C TYR A 319 5.59 13.04 9.77
N HIS A 320 5.91 13.41 11.01
CA HIS A 320 5.25 14.49 11.75
C HIS A 320 3.72 14.43 11.77
N ALA A 321 3.13 13.24 11.69
CA ALA A 321 1.69 13.10 11.64
C ALA A 321 1.08 13.39 13.01
N ASP A 322 0.08 14.29 13.04
CA ASP A 322 -0.76 14.48 14.21
C ASP A 322 -1.75 13.32 14.36
N LEU A 323 -1.57 12.50 15.39
CA LEU A 323 -2.45 11.38 15.69
C LEU A 323 -3.58 11.74 16.66
N THR A 324 -3.72 13.03 17.01
CA THR A 324 -4.79 13.53 17.88
C THR A 324 -6.16 13.19 17.31
N SER A 325 -6.93 12.43 18.07
CA SER A 325 -8.26 11.91 17.67
C SER A 325 -8.27 10.98 16.46
N ALA A 326 -7.11 10.48 16.02
CA ALA A 326 -7.02 9.52 14.92
C ALA A 326 -7.74 8.20 15.26
N THR A 327 -8.02 7.42 14.21
CA THR A 327 -8.57 6.07 14.29
C THR A 327 -7.53 5.05 13.85
N LEU A 328 -7.36 3.98 14.63
CA LEU A 328 -6.52 2.84 14.31
C LEU A 328 -7.38 1.65 13.88
N TYR A 329 -7.19 1.16 12.66
CA TYR A 329 -7.74 -0.12 12.21
C TYR A 329 -6.68 -1.20 12.39
N THR A 330 -7.03 -2.35 12.97
CA THR A 330 -6.09 -3.46 13.17
C THR A 330 -6.79 -4.81 13.00
N THR A 331 -6.10 -5.78 12.41
CA THR A 331 -6.69 -7.11 12.16
C THR A 331 -6.77 -7.97 13.44
N GLY A 332 -6.04 -7.60 14.49
CA GLY A 332 -6.04 -8.27 15.79
C GLY A 332 -6.44 -7.35 16.93
N VAL A 333 -6.71 -7.91 18.11
CA VAL A 333 -6.94 -7.11 19.33
C VAL A 333 -5.59 -6.58 19.84
N PRO A 334 -5.44 -5.25 20.08
CA PRO A 334 -4.20 -4.70 20.63
C PRO A 334 -3.91 -5.26 22.03
N CYS A 335 -2.65 -5.60 22.30
CA CYS A 335 -2.21 -5.98 23.64
C CYS A 335 -2.09 -4.76 24.57
N SER A 336 -1.96 -4.97 25.88
CA SER A 336 -1.83 -3.90 26.89
C SER A 336 -0.64 -2.95 26.62
N ARG A 337 0.46 -3.48 26.08
CA ARG A 337 1.64 -2.68 25.66
C ARG A 337 1.36 -1.80 24.43
N CYS A 338 0.49 -2.23 23.53
CA CYS A 338 0.04 -1.39 22.42
C CYS A 338 -1.00 -0.39 22.89
N ALA A 339 -1.93 -0.80 23.76
CA ALA A 339 -3.00 0.05 24.28
C ALA A 339 -2.46 1.33 24.95
N THR A 340 -1.47 1.19 25.84
CA THR A 340 -0.81 2.34 26.48
C THR A 340 -0.20 3.29 25.44
N LYS A 341 0.47 2.79 24.42
CA LYS A 341 1.08 3.61 23.36
C LYS A 341 0.03 4.28 22.48
N ILE A 342 -1.05 3.58 22.15
CA ILE A 342 -2.19 4.11 21.38
C ILE A 342 -2.78 5.33 22.11
N ILE A 343 -3.04 5.19 23.42
CA ILE A 343 -3.56 6.26 24.27
C ILE A 343 -2.61 7.46 24.29
N GLN A 344 -1.32 7.21 24.57
CA GLN A 344 -0.30 8.26 24.63
C GLN A 344 -0.06 8.94 23.28
N SER A 345 -0.39 8.26 22.18
CA SER A 345 -0.28 8.83 20.83
C SER A 345 -1.45 9.78 20.49
N GLY A 346 -2.47 9.88 21.35
CA GLY A 346 -3.63 10.74 21.10
C GLY A 346 -4.73 10.09 20.26
N ILE A 347 -4.58 8.83 19.85
CA ILE A 347 -5.60 8.05 19.13
C ILE A 347 -6.82 7.87 20.02
N LYS A 348 -8.02 8.09 19.48
CA LYS A 348 -9.28 8.03 20.25
C LYS A 348 -10.20 6.90 19.87
N THR A 349 -9.96 6.25 18.73
CA THR A 349 -10.77 5.12 18.28
C THR A 349 -9.88 4.00 17.78
N VAL A 350 -10.19 2.78 18.18
CA VAL A 350 -9.58 1.54 17.70
C VAL A 350 -10.68 0.67 17.12
N VAL A 351 -10.54 0.29 15.85
CA VAL A 351 -11.40 -0.66 15.16
C VAL A 351 -10.61 -1.96 14.97
N HIS A 352 -11.00 -3.04 15.64
CA HIS A 352 -10.25 -4.29 15.62
C HIS A 352 -11.03 -5.47 15.03
N GLY A 353 -10.32 -6.30 14.29
CA GLY A 353 -10.84 -7.52 13.67
C GLY A 353 -10.75 -8.78 14.52
N GLY A 354 -9.92 -8.77 15.55
CA GLY A 354 -9.66 -9.97 16.35
C GLY A 354 -10.79 -10.29 17.33
N GLU A 355 -10.95 -11.58 17.62
CA GLU A 355 -11.78 -12.03 18.74
C GLU A 355 -11.14 -11.64 20.07
N GLU A 356 -11.93 -10.98 20.92
CA GLU A 356 -11.49 -10.59 22.24
C GLU A 356 -11.53 -11.81 23.17
N ASN A 357 -10.43 -12.07 23.88
CA ASN A 357 -10.40 -13.10 24.91
C ASN A 357 -11.08 -12.54 26.18
N PRO A 358 -12.23 -13.07 26.64
CA PRO A 358 -12.92 -12.56 27.83
C PRO A 358 -12.07 -12.65 29.11
N MET A 359 -11.06 -13.51 29.13
CA MET A 359 -10.12 -13.68 30.24
C MET A 359 -8.98 -12.64 30.22
N GLU A 360 -8.73 -11.98 29.09
CA GLU A 360 -7.71 -10.93 28.96
C GLU A 360 -8.38 -9.54 29.06
N GLN A 361 -8.70 -9.14 30.28
CA GLN A 361 -9.41 -7.87 30.53
C GLN A 361 -8.46 -6.65 30.51
N GLU A 362 -7.15 -6.84 30.75
CA GLU A 362 -6.18 -5.75 30.89
C GLU A 362 -6.20 -4.73 29.73
N PRO A 363 -6.20 -5.12 28.44
CA PRO A 363 -6.20 -4.15 27.35
C PRO A 363 -7.49 -3.30 27.33
N ARG A 364 -8.63 -3.90 27.65
CA ARG A 364 -9.93 -3.21 27.71
C ARG A 364 -9.96 -2.19 28.84
N GLU A 365 -9.48 -2.56 30.02
CA GLU A 365 -9.37 -1.64 31.15
C GLU A 365 -8.47 -0.45 30.82
N VAL A 366 -7.31 -0.70 30.20
CA VAL A 366 -6.39 0.35 29.77
C VAL A 366 -7.07 1.32 28.80
N PHE A 367 -7.80 0.83 27.79
CA PHE A 367 -8.55 1.69 26.86
C PHE A 367 -9.71 2.44 27.52
N TYR A 368 -10.43 1.81 28.46
CA TYR A 368 -11.48 2.45 29.24
C TYR A 368 -10.95 3.66 30.02
N TRP A 369 -9.87 3.48 30.79
CA TRP A 369 -9.24 4.56 31.53
C TRP A 369 -8.61 5.62 30.63
N GLY A 370 -8.08 5.20 29.47
CA GLY A 370 -7.56 6.10 28.44
C GLY A 370 -8.62 6.86 27.65
N LYS A 371 -9.92 6.58 27.87
CA LYS A 371 -11.05 7.12 27.10
C LYS A 371 -10.86 6.95 25.59
N VAL A 372 -10.47 5.73 25.20
CA VAL A 372 -10.34 5.32 23.79
C VAL A 372 -11.46 4.36 23.47
N ALA A 373 -12.24 4.68 22.44
CA ALA A 373 -13.32 3.82 21.98
C ALA A 373 -12.73 2.59 21.27
N THR A 374 -13.13 1.39 21.68
CA THR A 374 -12.77 0.13 21.03
C THR A 374 -14.00 -0.46 20.36
N LEU A 375 -13.95 -0.62 19.04
CA LEU A 375 -15.03 -1.12 18.20
C LEU A 375 -14.58 -2.43 17.55
N LYS A 376 -15.43 -3.46 17.61
CA LYS A 376 -15.24 -4.66 16.79
C LYS A 376 -15.58 -4.29 15.34
N TYR A 377 -14.71 -4.65 14.41
CA TYR A 377 -14.93 -4.44 12.99
C TYR A 377 -16.05 -5.36 12.49
N GLU A 378 -16.97 -4.79 11.71
CA GLU A 378 -17.99 -5.50 10.98
C GLU A 378 -17.92 -5.07 9.52
N CYS A 379 -17.81 -6.05 8.62
CA CYS A 379 -17.75 -5.82 7.18
C CYS A 379 -19.06 -5.19 6.69
N GLN A 380 -18.99 -4.02 6.08
CA GLN A 380 -20.16 -3.24 5.65
C GLN A 380 -20.57 -3.54 4.20
N THR A 381 -19.60 -3.89 3.35
CA THR A 381 -19.82 -4.21 1.94
C THR A 381 -20.57 -5.52 1.77
N LYS A 382 -21.46 -5.57 0.77
CA LYS A 382 -22.12 -6.80 0.32
C LYS A 382 -21.15 -7.75 -0.39
N LYS A 383 -20.02 -7.21 -0.87
CA LYS A 383 -18.97 -7.92 -1.61
C LYS A 383 -17.67 -7.93 -0.80
N PRO A 384 -17.54 -8.86 0.16
CA PRO A 384 -16.43 -8.85 1.13
C PRO A 384 -15.10 -9.33 0.53
N ILE A 385 -15.12 -9.86 -0.70
CA ILE A 385 -13.93 -10.38 -1.38
C ILE A 385 -13.41 -9.32 -2.33
N ILE A 386 -12.16 -8.92 -2.14
CA ILE A 386 -11.45 -7.96 -2.99
C ILE A 386 -10.31 -8.71 -3.67
N GLU A 387 -10.36 -8.75 -4.99
CA GLU A 387 -9.34 -9.39 -5.83
C GLU A 387 -8.50 -8.32 -6.52
N ILE A 388 -7.21 -8.33 -6.27
CA ILE A 388 -6.22 -7.47 -6.94
C ILE A 388 -5.45 -8.37 -7.91
N ASP A 389 -5.77 -8.31 -9.21
CA ASP A 389 -5.03 -9.05 -10.24
C ASP A 389 -3.85 -8.20 -10.72
N LEU A 390 -2.63 -8.63 -10.36
CA LEU A 390 -1.39 -7.96 -10.70
C LEU A 390 -0.89 -8.23 -12.13
N ARG A 391 -1.56 -9.13 -12.87
CA ARG A 391 -1.22 -9.47 -14.26
C ARG A 391 -2.04 -8.67 -15.28
N GLY A 392 -3.33 -8.48 -14.98
CA GLY A 392 -4.29 -7.70 -15.78
C GLY A 392 -4.57 -6.29 -15.24
N LEU A 393 -4.04 -5.99 -14.05
CA LEU A 393 -4.02 -4.68 -13.38
C LEU A 393 -5.39 -3.99 -13.27
N VAL A 394 -6.33 -4.74 -12.71
CA VAL A 394 -7.68 -4.31 -12.31
C VAL A 394 -7.96 -4.85 -10.89
N VAL A 395 -8.75 -4.10 -10.11
CA VAL A 395 -9.33 -4.59 -8.85
C VAL A 395 -10.79 -5.00 -9.10
N ASP A 396 -11.13 -6.22 -8.75
CA ASP A 396 -12.50 -6.77 -8.84
C ASP A 396 -13.06 -6.98 -7.42
N GLN A 397 -14.27 -6.48 -7.19
CA GLN A 397 -15.05 -6.75 -5.99
C GLN A 397 -16.14 -7.72 -6.43
N ARG A 398 -15.93 -9.01 -6.19
CA ARG A 398 -16.84 -10.08 -6.63
C ARG A 398 -18.03 -10.22 -5.70
#